data_AF-A0A2V1JVE1-F1
#
_entry.id   AF-A0A2V1JVE1-F1
#
_cell.length_a   1.000
_cell.length_b   1.000
_cell.length_c   1.000
_cell.angle_alpha   90.00
_cell.angle_beta   90.00
_cell.angle_gamma   90.00
#
_symmetry.space_group_name_H-M   'P 1'
#
loop_
_entity.id
_entity.type
_entity.pdbx_description
1 polymer ?
#
loop_
_entity_poly.entity_id
_entity_poly.type
_entity_poly.pdbx_seq_one_letter_code
_entity_poly.pdbx_strand_id
1 'polypeptide(L)'
;MNLQKLHGEQLKKQVLWNALVATARKRGTLEQINSGDRREIFDEIEISSVMENLWKTYQKNYSYAADISWHTIMKSICTLYGSMLK
;
A
#
# COMPACT_ATOMS: atom_id res chain seq x y z
N MET A 1 -14.47 -26.96 -5.83
CA MET A 1 -13.03 -26.63 -5.99
C MET A 1 -12.66 -25.70 -4.84
N ASN A 2 -11.95 -26.21 -3.83
CA ASN A 2 -11.75 -25.54 -2.54
C ASN A 2 -10.85 -24.31 -2.64
N LEU A 3 -11.33 -23.17 -2.11
CA LEU A 3 -10.59 -21.90 -1.93
C LEU A 3 -9.30 -22.04 -1.09
N GLN A 4 -9.10 -23.18 -0.44
CA GLN A 4 -7.88 -23.50 0.31
C GLN A 4 -6.63 -23.69 -0.57
N LYS A 5 -6.77 -23.84 -1.89
CA LYS A 5 -5.63 -23.86 -2.83
C LYS A 5 -5.04 -22.48 -3.13
N LEU A 6 -5.59 -21.40 -2.58
CA LEU A 6 -5.03 -20.04 -2.66
C LEU A 6 -4.04 -19.72 -1.53
N HIS A 7 -3.45 -20.73 -0.88
CA HIS A 7 -2.24 -20.58 -0.04
C HIS A 7 -0.96 -20.32 -0.88
N GLY A 8 -1.07 -19.92 -2.15
CA GLY A 8 -0.04 -20.13 -3.18
C GLY A 8 1.00 -19.02 -3.40
N GLU A 9 0.82 -17.81 -2.89
CA GLU A 9 1.86 -16.78 -2.94
C GLU A 9 1.85 -15.97 -1.65
N GLN A 10 2.66 -16.39 -0.68
CA GLN A 10 3.12 -15.41 0.31
C GLN A 10 3.71 -14.23 -0.46
N LEU A 11 3.28 -13.01 -0.10
CA LEU A 11 3.76 -11.78 -0.72
C LEU A 11 5.29 -11.78 -0.74
N LYS A 12 5.89 -11.94 -1.93
CA LYS A 12 7.34 -11.92 -2.10
C LYS A 12 7.84 -10.48 -1.96
N LYS A 13 8.18 -10.08 -0.74
CA LYS A 13 8.63 -8.72 -0.40
C LYS A 13 9.68 -8.18 -1.37
N GLN A 14 10.67 -9.00 -1.74
CA GLN A 14 11.72 -8.60 -2.69
C GLN A 14 11.18 -8.27 -4.09
N VAL A 15 10.23 -9.06 -4.59
CA VAL A 15 9.62 -8.82 -5.91
C VAL A 15 8.82 -7.53 -5.88
N LEU A 16 8.04 -7.30 -4.82
CA LEU A 16 7.29 -6.06 -4.65
C LEU A 16 8.21 -4.84 -4.50
N TRP A 17 9.28 -4.96 -3.72
CA TRP A 17 10.29 -3.90 -3.58
C TRP A 17 10.96 -3.56 -4.91
N ASN A 18 11.41 -4.57 -5.66
CA ASN A 18 12.03 -4.37 -6.96
C ASN A 18 11.07 -3.68 -7.96
N ALA A 19 9.80 -4.08 -7.97
CA ALA A 19 8.78 -3.45 -8.82
C ALA A 19 8.51 -1.98 -8.43
N LEU A 20 8.48 -1.70 -7.13
CA LEU A 20 8.33 -0.35 -6.60
C LEU A 20 9.52 0.55 -6.99
N VAL A 21 10.76 0.07 -6.77
CA VAL A 21 12.00 0.77 -7.14
C VAL A 21 12.06 1.03 -8.65
N ALA A 22 11.71 0.03 -9.47
CA ALA A 22 11.67 0.19 -10.92
C ALA A 22 10.65 1.26 -11.35
N THR A 23 9.48 1.30 -10.71
CA THR A 23 8.44 2.31 -10.97
C THR A 23 8.91 3.71 -10.58
N ALA A 24 9.51 3.87 -9.41
CA ALA A 24 10.04 5.16 -8.97
C ALA A 24 11.19 5.65 -9.83
N ARG A 25 12.10 4.76 -10.24
CA ARG A 25 13.17 5.09 -11.20
C ARG A 25 12.59 5.58 -12.52
N LYS A 26 11.55 4.91 -13.05
CA LYS A 26 10.87 5.33 -14.28
C LYS A 26 10.19 6.70 -14.15
N ARG A 27 9.69 7.04 -12.95
CA ARG A 27 9.01 8.31 -12.66
C ARG A 27 9.95 9.42 -12.17
N GLY A 28 11.24 9.15 -11.99
CA GLY A 28 12.20 10.12 -11.45
C GLY A 28 12.03 10.39 -9.96
N THR A 29 11.33 9.52 -9.21
CA THR A 29 10.98 9.71 -7.80
C THR A 29 11.73 8.76 -6.85
N LEU A 30 12.87 8.20 -7.30
CA LEU A 30 13.63 7.23 -6.50
C LEU A 30 14.13 7.82 -5.17
N GLU A 31 14.48 9.11 -5.15
CA GLU A 31 14.92 9.79 -3.93
C GLU A 31 13.84 9.84 -2.86
N GLN A 32 12.55 9.91 -3.24
CA GLN A 32 11.43 9.92 -2.29
C GLN A 32 11.22 8.55 -1.60
N ILE A 33 11.70 7.47 -2.21
CA ILE A 33 11.73 6.13 -1.60
C ILE A 33 12.89 6.01 -0.59
N ASN A 34 14.00 6.66 -0.90
CA ASN A 34 15.24 6.56 -0.14
C ASN A 34 15.36 7.62 0.97
N SER A 35 14.62 8.72 0.87
CA SER A 35 14.66 9.81 1.85
C SER A 35 14.10 9.37 3.20
N GLY A 36 14.60 9.99 4.28
CA GLY A 36 14.12 9.75 5.64
C GLY A 36 12.66 10.19 5.88
N ASP A 37 12.10 10.96 4.95
CA ASP A 37 10.78 11.63 5.04
C ASP A 37 9.59 10.68 4.81
N ARG A 38 9.82 9.37 4.80
CA ARG A 38 8.79 8.35 4.58
C ARG A 38 7.61 8.47 5.55
N ARG A 39 7.89 8.80 6.82
CA ARG A 39 6.83 8.96 7.82
C ARG A 39 5.93 10.15 7.47
N GLU A 40 6.54 11.29 7.12
CA GLU A 40 5.81 12.50 6.71
C GLU A 40 4.94 12.23 5.48
N ILE A 41 5.46 11.53 4.47
CA ILE A 41 4.67 11.14 3.27
C ILE A 41 3.46 10.28 3.66
N PHE A 42 3.64 9.29 4.54
CA PHE A 42 2.52 8.44 4.96
C PHE A 42 1.52 9.19 5.84
N ASP A 43 1.99 10.08 6.72
CA ASP A 43 1.15 10.91 7.58
C ASP A 43 0.30 11.86 6.72
N GLU A 44 0.88 12.51 5.71
CA GLU A 44 0.16 13.35 4.74
C GLU A 44 -0.93 12.59 3.98
N ILE A 45 -0.63 11.36 3.54
CA ILE A 45 -1.61 10.51 2.87
C ILE A 45 -2.71 10.09 3.84
N GLU A 46 -2.36 9.72 5.07
CA GLU A 46 -3.32 9.25 6.08
C GLU A 46 -4.36 10.33 6.43
N ILE A 47 -3.93 11.58 6.60
CA ILE A 47 -4.81 12.70 6.93
C ILE A 47 -5.53 13.31 5.71
N SER A 48 -5.23 12.84 4.50
CA SER A 48 -5.82 13.37 3.27
C SER A 48 -7.30 12.96 3.14
N SER A 49 -8.19 13.93 3.36
CA SER A 49 -9.63 13.74 3.17
C SER A 49 -9.99 13.37 1.73
N VAL A 50 -9.19 13.78 0.75
CA VAL A 50 -9.36 13.40 -0.66
C VAL A 50 -9.14 11.89 -0.83
N MET A 51 -8.04 11.35 -0.29
CA MET A 51 -7.73 9.92 -0.39
C MET A 51 -8.76 9.07 0.35
N GLU A 52 -9.18 9.50 1.54
CA GLU A 52 -10.24 8.81 2.29
C GLU A 52 -11.57 8.78 1.51
N ASN A 53 -11.94 9.88 0.85
CA ASN A 53 -13.16 9.94 0.03
C ASN A 53 -13.08 9.07 -1.23
N LEU A 54 -11.89 8.96 -1.85
CA LEU A 54 -11.65 8.03 -2.95
C LEU A 54 -11.81 6.58 -2.48
N TRP A 55 -11.30 6.25 -1.29
CA TRP A 55 -11.50 4.93 -0.68
C TRP A 55 -12.99 4.64 -0.44
N LYS A 56 -13.74 5.58 0.17
CA LYS A 56 -15.19 5.43 0.37
C LYS A 56 -15.95 5.22 -0.94
N THR A 57 -15.55 5.92 -2.00
CA THR A 57 -16.13 5.73 -3.35
C THR A 57 -15.84 4.33 -3.89
N TYR A 58 -14.62 3.83 -3.68
CA TYR A 58 -14.25 2.46 -4.05
C TYR A 58 -15.10 1.42 -3.31
N GLN A 59 -15.26 1.57 -1.98
CA GLN A 59 -16.07 0.65 -1.16
C GLN A 59 -17.52 0.53 -1.65
N LYS A 60 -18.12 1.62 -2.15
CA LYS A 60 -19.48 1.60 -2.73
C LYS A 60 -19.59 0.68 -3.95
N ASN A 61 -18.51 0.51 -4.71
CA ASN A 61 -18.50 -0.28 -5.93
C ASN A 61 -18.09 -1.73 -5.70
N TYR A 62 -17.51 -2.05 -4.53
CA TYR A 62 -16.90 -3.34 -4.25
C TYR A 62 -17.23 -3.83 -2.84
N SER A 63 -18.20 -4.75 -2.74
CA SER A 63 -18.72 -5.26 -1.47
C SER A 63 -17.66 -5.92 -0.59
N TYR A 64 -16.64 -6.54 -1.17
CA TYR A 64 -15.54 -7.16 -0.40
C TYR A 64 -14.68 -6.14 0.37
N ALA A 65 -14.75 -4.86 0.00
CA ALA A 65 -14.02 -3.77 0.66
C ALA A 65 -14.87 -2.99 1.67
N ALA A 66 -16.18 -3.29 1.77
CA ALA A 66 -17.14 -2.49 2.53
C ALA A 66 -16.76 -2.33 4.02
N ASP A 67 -16.19 -3.38 4.62
CA ASP A 67 -15.86 -3.40 6.06
C ASP A 67 -14.40 -3.00 6.35
N ILE A 68 -13.63 -2.62 5.34
CA ILE A 68 -12.21 -2.29 5.49
C ILE A 68 -12.06 -0.76 5.61
N SER A 69 -11.71 -0.27 6.80
CA SER A 69 -11.54 1.16 7.02
C SER A 69 -10.30 1.73 6.31
N TRP A 70 -10.32 3.04 5.98
CA TRP A 70 -9.16 3.76 5.44
C TRP A 70 -7.93 3.62 6.33
N HIS A 71 -8.11 3.78 7.65
CA HIS A 71 -7.04 3.61 8.63
C HIS A 71 -6.46 2.19 8.62
N THR A 72 -7.29 1.16 8.43
CA THR A 72 -6.81 -0.24 8.30
C THR A 72 -5.93 -0.40 7.06
N ILE A 73 -6.28 0.22 5.93
CA ILE A 73 -5.46 0.24 4.71
C ILE A 73 -4.14 0.94 4.97
N MET A 74 -4.15 2.15 5.53
CA MET A 74 -2.94 2.92 5.81
C MET A 74 -1.99 2.17 6.74
N LYS A 75 -2.51 1.62 7.84
CA LYS A 75 -1.71 0.79 8.76
C LYS A 75 -1.08 -0.41 8.06
N SER A 76 -1.83 -1.06 7.16
CA SER A 76 -1.34 -2.21 6.39
C SER A 76 -0.22 -1.80 5.42
N ILE A 77 -0.37 -0.68 4.72
CA ILE A 77 0.63 -0.14 3.80
C ILE A 77 1.90 0.25 4.57
N CYS A 78 1.78 1.01 5.65
CA CYS A 78 2.92 1.43 6.49
C CYS A 78 3.67 0.22 7.06
N THR A 79 2.93 -0.78 7.56
CA THR A 79 3.53 -2.02 8.07
C THR A 79 4.25 -2.79 6.96
N LEU A 80 3.61 -2.94 5.80
CA LEU A 80 4.16 -3.66 4.67
C LEU A 80 5.44 -3.00 4.17
N TYR A 81 5.39 -1.69 3.94
CA TYR A 81 6.52 -0.89 3.48
C TYR A 81 7.68 -0.95 4.49
N GLY A 82 7.40 -0.73 5.77
CA GLY A 82 8.40 -0.85 6.84
C GLY A 82 9.03 -2.24 6.93
N SER A 83 8.31 -3.29 6.54
CA SER A 83 8.81 -4.66 6.52
C SER A 83 9.70 -5.00 5.31
N MET A 84 9.77 -4.13 4.29
CA MET A 84 10.65 -4.26 3.13
C MET A 84 12.01 -3.60 3.33
N LEU A 85 12.11 -2.70 4.30
CA LEU A 85 13.32 -1.95 4.62
C LEU A 85 14.22 -2.64 5.65
N LYS A 86 13.77 -3.78 6.20
CA LYS A 86 14.51 -4.62 7.16
C LYS A 86 15.03 -5.85 6.44
#